data_AF-A0A9W6LHP5-F1
#
_entry.id   AF-A0A9W6LHP5-F1
#
_cell.length_a   1.000
_cell.length_b   1.000
_cell.length_c   1.000
_cell.angle_alpha   90.00
_cell.angle_beta   90.00
_cell.angle_gamma   90.00
#
_symmetry.space_group_name_H-M   'P 1'
#
loop_
_entity.id
_entity.type
_entity.pdbx_description
1 polymer ?
#
loop_
_entity_poly.entity_id
_entity_poly.type
_entity_poly.pdbx_seq_one_letter_code
_entity_poly.pdbx_strand_id
1 'polypeptide(L)'
;MDEGIPTGDDLVALLAALASPHRLRVVAALAGGRNYVSQLARDLGISRALLQVHLKKLEASGLVTSALEVSEDGKAMHYYEVVPFAVHLTPETVERASTSLTT
;
A
#
# COMPACT_ATOMS: atom_id res chain seq x y z
N MET A 1 -14.62 -15.23 -4.61
CA MET A 1 -13.98 -15.06 -5.93
C MET A 1 -12.57 -15.55 -5.74
N ASP A 2 -12.14 -16.52 -6.53
CA ASP A 2 -10.76 -17.02 -6.51
C ASP A 2 -9.90 -15.88 -7.08
N GLU A 3 -9.46 -15.01 -6.19
CA GLU A 3 -8.60 -13.87 -6.51
C GLU A 3 -7.29 -14.49 -6.98
N GLY A 4 -7.04 -14.40 -8.29
CA GLY A 4 -5.97 -15.11 -8.97
C GLY A 4 -4.66 -14.97 -8.19
N ILE A 5 -4.04 -16.11 -7.89
CA ILE A 5 -2.79 -16.15 -7.14
C ILE A 5 -1.81 -15.18 -7.82
N PRO A 6 -1.23 -14.21 -7.09
CA PRO A 6 -0.29 -13.26 -7.68
C PRO A 6 0.90 -14.02 -8.28
N THR A 7 1.47 -13.45 -9.34
CA THR A 7 2.73 -13.99 -9.89
C THR A 7 3.83 -13.95 -8.83
N GLY A 8 4.91 -14.71 -9.03
CA GLY A 8 6.06 -14.71 -8.13
C GLY A 8 6.61 -13.31 -7.91
N ASP A 9 6.75 -12.54 -8.98
CA ASP A 9 7.29 -11.17 -8.93
C ASP A 9 6.33 -10.22 -8.21
N ASP A 10 5.03 -10.33 -8.45
CA ASP A 10 4.01 -9.53 -7.75
C ASP A 10 3.98 -9.85 -6.25
N LEU A 11 4.06 -11.14 -5.89
CA LEU A 11 4.10 -11.58 -4.50
C LEU A 11 5.35 -11.04 -3.80
N VAL A 12 6.52 -11.10 -4.45
CA VAL A 12 7.77 -10.53 -3.90
C VAL A 12 7.63 -9.01 -3.74
N ALA A 13 7.09 -8.29 -4.72
CA ALA A 13 6.89 -6.86 -4.65
C ALA A 13 5.96 -6.45 -3.49
N LEU A 14 4.86 -7.18 -3.32
CA LEU A 14 3.89 -6.97 -2.25
C LEU A 14 4.51 -7.27 -0.87
N LEU A 15 5.18 -8.41 -0.70
CA LEU A 15 5.84 -8.76 0.56
C LEU A 15 6.96 -7.77 0.90
N ALA A 16 7.76 -7.33 -0.08
CA ALA A 16 8.77 -6.31 0.11
C ALA A 16 8.16 -4.96 0.51
N ALA A 17 7.01 -4.59 -0.06
CA ALA A 17 6.26 -3.41 0.38
C ALA A 17 5.75 -3.56 1.82
N LEU A 18 5.31 -4.75 2.25
CA LEU A 18 4.84 -4.93 3.63
C LEU A 18 5.96 -5.14 4.66
N ALA A 19 7.19 -5.48 4.25
CA ALA A 19 8.35 -5.68 5.12
C ALA A 19 8.88 -4.42 5.84
N SER A 20 8.17 -3.28 5.77
CA SER A 20 8.51 -2.06 6.52
C SER A 20 7.49 -1.77 7.62
N PRO A 21 7.93 -1.58 8.88
CA PRO A 21 7.03 -1.21 9.97
C PRO A 21 6.22 0.07 9.71
N HIS A 22 6.82 1.06 9.04
CA HIS A 22 6.10 2.29 8.69
C HIS A 22 5.03 2.06 7.64
N ARG A 23 5.30 1.21 6.63
CA ARG A 23 4.32 0.91 5.59
C ARG A 23 3.14 0.10 6.13
N LEU A 24 3.39 -0.85 7.04
CA LEU A 24 2.30 -1.54 7.75
C LEU A 24 1.43 -0.57 8.56
N ARG A 25 2.04 0.38 9.28
CA ARG A 25 1.28 1.40 10.02
C ARG A 25 0.48 2.32 9.11
N VAL A 26 1.02 2.68 7.93
CA VAL A 26 0.28 3.46 6.92
C VAL A 26 -0.95 2.70 6.42
N VAL A 27 -0.80 1.44 6.04
CA VAL A 27 -1.93 0.59 5.60
C VAL A 27 -2.97 0.47 6.73
N ALA A 28 -2.53 0.21 7.97
CA ALA A 28 -3.43 0.11 9.11
C ALA A 28 -4.21 1.41 9.37
N ALA A 29 -3.56 2.57 9.24
CA ALA A 29 -4.21 3.87 9.42
C ALA A 29 -5.24 4.16 8.30
N LEU A 30 -4.94 3.77 7.06
CA LEU A 30 -5.82 3.94 5.91
C LEU A 30 -6.95 2.89 5.83
N ALA A 31 -6.82 1.75 6.51
CA ALA A 31 -7.88 0.75 6.60
C ALA A 31 -9.14 1.26 7.32
N GLY A 32 -9.01 2.31 8.15
CA GLY A 32 -10.13 3.02 8.77
C GLY A 32 -10.84 4.02 7.84
N GLY A 33 -10.32 4.23 6.63
CA GLY A 33 -10.84 5.17 5.65
C GLY A 33 -9.75 6.01 4.99
N ARG A 34 -10.10 6.62 3.85
CA ARG A 34 -9.19 7.50 3.09
C ARG A 34 -8.70 8.67 3.93
N ASN A 35 -7.45 9.08 3.75
CA ASN A 35 -6.84 10.20 4.47
C ASN A 35 -5.89 10.98 3.55
N TYR A 36 -5.63 12.24 3.86
CA TYR A 36 -4.71 13.09 3.09
C TYR A 36 -3.34 13.20 3.77
N VAL A 37 -2.29 13.41 2.97
CA VAL A 37 -0.87 13.31 3.38
C VAL A 37 -0.55 14.06 4.68
N SER A 38 -1.05 15.29 4.86
CA SER A 38 -0.78 16.08 6.07
C SER A 38 -1.31 15.44 7.34
N GLN A 39 -2.55 14.98 7.32
CA GLN A 39 -3.21 14.45 8.50
C GLN A 39 -2.64 13.08 8.84
N LEU A 40 -2.48 12.22 7.84
CA LEU A 40 -1.86 10.92 8.00
C LEU A 40 -0.44 11.01 8.60
N ALA A 41 0.36 12.00 8.18
CA ALA A 41 1.70 12.22 8.76
C ALA A 41 1.64 12.59 10.24
N ARG A 42 0.68 13.43 10.64
CA ARG A 42 0.45 13.80 12.04
C ARG A 42 -0.02 12.60 12.86
N ASP A 43 -0.99 11.84 12.36
CA ASP A 43 -1.54 10.67 13.04
C ASP A 43 -0.47 9.61 13.30
N LEU A 44 0.46 9.44 12.35
CA LEU A 44 1.55 8.48 12.44
C LEU A 44 2.81 9.02 13.15
N GLY A 45 2.85 10.30 13.52
CA GLY A 45 3.99 10.92 14.18
C GLY A 45 5.28 10.94 13.33
N ILE A 46 5.17 11.02 12.00
CA ILE A 46 6.32 11.04 11.07
C ILE A 46 6.30 12.28 10.18
N SER A 47 7.45 12.60 9.56
CA SER A 47 7.52 13.71 8.62
C SER A 47 6.72 13.43 7.34
N ARG A 48 6.17 14.48 6.72
CA ARG A 48 5.45 14.39 5.44
C ARG A 48 6.32 13.81 4.33
N ALA A 49 7.61 14.17 4.29
CA ALA A 49 8.56 13.64 3.32
C ALA A 49 8.77 12.12 3.49
N LEU A 50 8.94 11.65 4.73
CA LEU A 50 9.07 10.22 5.00
C LEU A 50 7.79 9.46 4.64
N LEU A 51 6.62 10.01 4.97
CA LEU A 51 5.34 9.43 4.59
C LEU A 51 5.20 9.31 3.06
N GLN A 52 5.56 10.34 2.29
CA GLN A 52 5.49 10.30 0.82
C GLN A 52 6.36 9.18 0.22
N VAL A 53 7.55 8.93 0.77
CA VAL A 53 8.40 7.79 0.36
C VAL A 53 7.67 6.47 0.59
N HIS A 54 7.00 6.31 1.74
CA HIS A 54 6.24 5.11 2.05
C HIS A 54 5.00 4.94 1.15
N LEU A 55 4.24 6.00 0.94
CA LEU A 55 3.04 5.99 0.09
C LEU A 55 3.38 5.66 -1.36
N LYS A 56 4.44 6.26 -1.92
CA LYS A 56 4.91 5.95 -3.29
C LYS A 56 5.26 4.47 -3.45
N LYS A 57 5.90 3.86 -2.44
CA LYS A 57 6.25 2.44 -2.50
C LYS A 57 5.03 1.53 -2.38
N LEU A 58 4.07 1.90 -1.52
CA LEU A 58 2.80 1.17 -1.38
C LEU A 58 1.95 1.26 -2.65
N GLU A 59 1.89 2.43 -3.27
CA GLU A 59 1.15 2.69 -4.51
C GLU A 59 1.75 1.92 -5.68
N ALA A 60 3.09 1.91 -5.78
CA ALA A 60 3.79 1.10 -6.78
C ALA A 60 3.58 -0.42 -6.62
N SER A 61 3.19 -0.89 -5.42
CA SER A 61 2.81 -2.29 -5.18
C SER A 61 1.30 -2.54 -5.26
N GLY A 62 0.50 -1.54 -5.64
CA GLY A 62 -0.95 -1.66 -5.74
C GLY A 62 -1.71 -1.76 -4.41
N LEU A 63 -1.04 -1.56 -3.27
CA LEU A 63 -1.65 -1.68 -1.93
C LEU A 63 -2.47 -0.43 -1.54
N VAL A 64 -2.15 0.71 -2.16
CA VAL A 64 -2.89 1.97 -1.98
C VAL A 64 -3.08 2.64 -3.33
N THR A 65 -4.09 3.48 -3.44
CA THR A 65 -4.28 4.40 -4.57
C THR A 65 -4.36 5.83 -4.05
N SER A 66 -4.32 6.79 -4.96
CA SER A 66 -4.34 8.20 -4.63
C SER A 66 -5.20 9.04 -5.58
N ALA A 67 -5.74 10.12 -5.04
CA ALA A 67 -6.56 11.07 -5.80
C ALA A 67 -6.26 12.50 -5.35
N LEU A 68 -6.17 13.42 -6.32
CA LEU A 68 -6.15 14.85 -6.08
C LEU A 68 -7.59 15.37 -6.02
N GLU A 69 -7.96 15.95 -4.89
CA GLU A 69 -9.26 16.58 -4.69
C GLU A 69 -9.06 18.03 -4.23
N VAL A 70 -9.99 18.91 -4.61
CA VAL A 70 -9.99 20.30 -4.14
C VAL A 70 -10.91 20.39 -2.93
N SER A 71 -10.40 20.88 -1.80
CA SER A 71 -11.20 21.12 -0.61
C SER A 71 -12.13 22.33 -0.78
N GLU A 72 -13.08 22.49 0.13
CA GLU A 72 -14.04 23.63 0.12
C GLU A 72 -13.35 25.00 0.15
N ASP A 73 -12.16 25.10 0.75
CA ASP A 73 -11.33 26.31 0.78
C ASP A 73 -10.41 26.47 -0.45
N GLY A 74 -10.59 25.65 -1.49
CA GLY A 74 -9.88 25.74 -2.76
C GLY A 74 -8.48 25.12 -2.77
N LYS A 75 -8.07 24.41 -1.72
CA LYS A 75 -6.75 23.78 -1.65
C LYS A 75 -6.75 22.41 -2.32
N ALA A 76 -5.74 22.14 -3.13
CA ALA A 76 -5.51 20.81 -3.65
C ALA A 76 -4.97 19.87 -2.55
N MET A 77 -5.69 18.79 -2.30
CA MET A 77 -5.43 17.79 -1.28
C MET A 77 -5.20 16.44 -1.95
N HIS A 78 -4.10 15.78 -1.61
CA HIS A 78 -3.78 14.45 -2.11
C HIS A 78 -4.26 13.41 -1.11
N TYR A 79 -5.35 12.74 -1.44
CA TYR A 79 -5.93 11.65 -0.68
C TYR A 79 -5.30 10.32 -1.06
N TYR A 80 -5.23 9.42 -0.09
CA TYR A 80 -4.83 8.04 -0.25
C TYR A 80 -5.86 7.13 0.40
N GLU A 81 -6.05 5.96 -0.17
CA GLU A 81 -6.90 4.90 0.35
C GLU A 81 -6.28 3.52 0.09
N VAL A 82 -6.62 2.54 0.92
CA VAL A 82 -6.20 1.15 0.71
C VAL A 82 -7.02 0.55 -0.42
N VAL A 83 -6.33 -0.08 -1.37
CA VAL A 83 -6.99 -0.97 -2.34
C VAL A 83 -7.31 -2.27 -1.58
N PRO A 84 -8.55 -2.78 -1.59
CA PRO A 84 -8.86 -4.04 -0.93
C PRO A 84 -7.95 -5.17 -1.43
N PHE A 85 -7.28 -5.87 -0.52
CA PHE A 85 -6.41 -7.00 -0.85
C PHE A 85 -6.52 -8.10 0.21
N ALA A 86 -6.29 -9.34 -0.20
CA ALA A 86 -6.12 -10.48 0.68
C ALA A 86 -4.85 -11.25 0.29
N VAL A 87 -4.04 -11.63 1.28
CA VAL A 87 -2.81 -12.41 1.06
C VAL A 87 -2.91 -13.68 1.88
N HIS A 88 -3.09 -14.80 1.20
CA HIS A 88 -3.03 -16.12 1.82
C HIS A 88 -1.66 -16.74 1.52
N LEU A 89 -0.75 -16.69 2.50
CA LEU A 89 0.62 -17.18 2.36
C LEU A 89 0.78 -18.52 3.08
N THR A 90 0.94 -19.58 2.30
CA THR A 90 1.23 -20.96 2.73
C THR A 90 2.43 -21.50 1.95
N PRO A 91 3.10 -22.59 2.42
CA PRO A 91 4.16 -23.23 1.66
C PRO A 91 3.76 -23.57 0.21
N GLU A 92 2.53 -24.05 -0.01
CA GLU A 92 2.01 -24.41 -1.34
C GLU A 92 1.82 -23.16 -2.22
N THR A 93 1.39 -22.04 -1.64
CA THR A 93 1.28 -20.78 -2.40
C THR A 93 2.66 -20.26 -2.84
N VAL A 94 3.69 -20.44 -2.01
CA VAL A 94 5.07 -20.05 -2.32
C VAL A 94 5.64 -20.95 -3.42
N GLU A 95 5.44 -22.27 -3.31
CA GLU A 95 5.87 -23.24 -4.33
C GLU A 95 5.30 -22.88 -5.70
N ARG A 96 3.98 -22.65 -5.80
CA ARG A 96 3.35 -22.25 -7.07
C ARG A 96 3.83 -20.90 -7.58
N ALA A 97 3.93 -19.89 -6.71
CA ALA A 97 4.37 -18.56 -7.14
C ALA A 97 5.80 -18.60 -7.72
N SER A 98 6.66 -19.46 -7.17
CA SER A 98 8.05 -19.60 -7.61
C SER A 98 8.19 -20.00 -9.09
N THR A 99 7.21 -20.71 -9.67
CA THR A 99 7.25 -21.14 -11.08
C THR A 99 7.06 -19.99 -12.07
N SER A 100 6.70 -18.80 -11.59
CA SER A 100 6.46 -17.60 -12.40
C SER A 100 7.44 -16.47 -12.11
N LEU A 101 8.48 -16.70 -11.30
CA LEU A 101 9.54 -15.73 -11.05
C LEU A 101 10.33 -15.46 -12.32
N THR A 102 10.59 -14.18 -12.60
CA THR A 102 11.54 -13.80 -13.65
C THR A 102 12.97 -13.71 -13.09
N THR A 103 13.96 -14.01 -13.92
CA THR A 103 15.40 -13.95 -13.59
C THR A 103 16.10 -12.86 -14.38
#